data_AF-W6KYN2-F1
#
_entry.id   AF-W6KYN2-F1
#
_cell.length_a   1.000
_cell.length_b   1.000
_cell.length_c   1.000
_cell.angle_alpha   90.00
_cell.angle_beta   90.00
_cell.angle_gamma   90.00
#
_symmetry.space_group_name_H-M   'P 1'
#
loop_
_entity.id
_entity.type
_entity.pdbx_description
1 polymer ?
#
loop_
_entity_poly.entity_id
_entity_poly.type
_entity_poly.pdbx_seq_one_letter_code
_entity_poly.pdbx_strand_id
1 'polypeptide(L)'
;MQMTEPSERNRVQVALRIRPVTKLDKDVDKVVARVCDSNTVAIGGERDMRTYSFDHVLAADQNSVFKTIGQPMVVEAYKGFNVCLFAYGQTGSGKTYSLLGDMKSSELCGITPRLVRQLFDEAQRLVEEDPDLAIKMSLSMIEIYMEKLRDLLAPLQHGQEPEQLEIHEDTNHRVYVKGVSVHPVLGFERMMELISSGNANRQVAETKMNETSSRSHAIIQITMQQEFRSTGKRDLECTISLVDLAGSERQGKADSSGQSFEEAKKINYSLLMLGRTLNSFSERKGGDAFIPLRESKLTRLLSESFGGNSKTWMLATVSPTAYNLVETISTLDYAKNAMAITNKAHINKLTKVLDVRMLRALTVKLEISLDKLVSERKEKEMLVFNLEKNRNALQLVVEMAQSQNVTNNSIQKGFQQLALANHDLKRRIEASSQGMIWALDNEVSFLFFKGRCGINLEGVLLGVRRAFCCALETDKGSLTSTKLNLQLFPIGLDVQECEDPMKLVNKDISFCLHVVGAENIPSEFSTRTFCQIKLRCDQGDHFVRTSIEENTCDPKWGLIKQFQIPKLSHEVISDLLSKHLFTFEVYGFSV
;
A
#
# COMPACT_ATOMS: atom_id res chain seq x y z
N MET A 1 4.26 -22.81 -11.93
CA MET A 1 4.22 -24.29 -11.88
C MET A 1 4.46 -24.69 -10.42
N GLN A 2 3.39 -24.94 -9.67
CA GLN A 2 3.48 -25.43 -8.29
C GLN A 2 3.95 -26.88 -8.37
N MET A 3 5.08 -27.19 -7.73
CA MET A 3 5.53 -28.58 -7.59
C MET A 3 4.60 -29.25 -6.57
N THR A 4 3.65 -30.04 -7.05
CA THR A 4 2.80 -30.88 -6.22
C THR A 4 3.58 -32.15 -5.85
N GLU A 5 3.83 -32.36 -4.55
CA GLU A 5 4.33 -33.64 -4.04
C GLU A 5 3.37 -34.79 -4.38
N PRO A 6 3.85 -36.05 -4.49
CA PRO A 6 3.03 -37.20 -4.85
C PRO A 6 1.81 -37.39 -3.93
N SER A 7 0.70 -37.83 -4.52
CA SER A 7 -0.66 -37.83 -3.96
C SER A 7 -0.86 -38.55 -2.62
N GLU A 8 0.01 -39.50 -2.25
CA GLU A 8 -0.11 -40.24 -0.98
C GLU A 8 0.21 -39.39 0.26
N ARG A 9 1.06 -38.35 0.13
CA ARG A 9 1.51 -37.51 1.26
C ARG A 9 0.55 -36.38 1.65
N ASN A 10 -0.60 -36.30 0.98
CA ASN A 10 -1.58 -35.26 1.20
C ASN A 10 -2.88 -35.77 1.83
N ARG A 11 -2.99 -37.08 2.12
CA ARG A 11 -4.12 -37.58 2.93
C ARG A 11 -3.99 -37.15 4.38
N VAL A 12 -5.10 -37.06 5.09
CA VAL A 12 -5.08 -36.89 6.55
C VAL A 12 -4.47 -38.13 7.18
N GLN A 13 -3.42 -37.93 7.98
CA GLN A 13 -2.75 -39.00 8.71
C GLN A 13 -3.44 -39.23 10.05
N VAL A 14 -3.70 -40.49 10.41
CA VAL A 14 -4.48 -40.84 11.59
C VAL A 14 -3.64 -41.69 12.54
N ALA A 15 -3.42 -41.17 13.74
CA ALA A 15 -2.80 -41.88 14.83
C ALA A 15 -3.83 -42.21 15.91
N LEU A 16 -3.94 -43.49 16.26
CA LEU A 16 -4.73 -43.93 17.41
C LEU A 16 -3.84 -43.95 18.64
N ARG A 17 -4.26 -43.33 19.74
CA ARG A 17 -3.63 -43.43 21.06
C ARG A 17 -4.54 -44.13 22.05
N ILE A 18 -4.05 -45.22 22.62
CA ILE A 18 -4.71 -45.96 23.69
C ILE A 18 -4.03 -45.56 24.99
N ARG A 19 -4.75 -44.91 25.90
CA ARG A 19 -4.20 -44.53 27.20
C ARG A 19 -4.09 -45.76 28.12
N PRO A 20 -3.21 -45.75 29.14
CA PRO A 20 -3.20 -46.79 30.16
C PRO A 20 -4.51 -46.81 30.96
N VAL A 21 -4.81 -47.96 31.55
CA VAL A 21 -5.90 -48.10 32.52
C VAL A 21 -5.54 -47.30 33.77
N THR A 22 -6.49 -46.54 34.29
CA THR A 22 -6.35 -45.70 35.48
C THR A 22 -7.19 -46.24 36.62
N LYS A 23 -6.86 -45.89 37.87
CA LYS A 23 -7.64 -46.30 39.05
C LYS A 23 -9.06 -45.73 39.08
N LEU A 24 -9.31 -44.68 38.30
CA LEU A 24 -10.63 -44.04 38.17
C LEU A 24 -11.52 -44.74 37.14
N ASP A 25 -10.97 -45.69 36.37
CA ASP A 25 -11.74 -46.42 35.38
C ASP A 25 -12.71 -47.39 36.01
N LYS A 26 -13.89 -47.51 35.40
CA LYS A 26 -14.81 -48.61 35.67
C LYS A 26 -14.41 -49.82 34.83
N ASP A 27 -14.64 -51.02 35.36
CA ASP A 27 -14.24 -52.28 34.73
C ASP A 27 -12.73 -52.33 34.38
N VAL A 28 -11.88 -51.91 35.32
CA VAL A 28 -10.41 -51.91 35.22
C VAL A 28 -9.87 -53.26 34.71
N ASP A 29 -10.46 -54.36 35.16
CA ASP A 29 -10.03 -55.73 34.84
C ASP A 29 -10.47 -56.20 33.44
N LYS A 30 -11.32 -55.44 32.73
CA LYS A 30 -11.85 -55.81 31.41
C LYS A 30 -11.28 -54.89 30.34
N VAL A 31 -10.03 -55.13 29.97
CA VAL A 31 -9.37 -54.46 28.84
C VAL A 31 -9.85 -55.08 27.53
N VAL A 32 -10.44 -54.24 26.66
CA VAL A 32 -11.03 -54.64 25.37
C VAL A 32 -10.23 -54.16 24.17
N ALA A 33 -9.16 -53.39 24.38
CA ALA A 33 -8.28 -52.90 23.32
C ALA A 33 -6.94 -53.65 23.35
N ARG A 34 -6.61 -54.37 22.27
CA ARG A 34 -5.35 -55.11 22.11
C ARG A 34 -4.60 -54.57 20.91
N VAL A 35 -3.40 -54.03 21.13
CA VAL A 35 -2.49 -53.60 20.06
C VAL A 35 -1.91 -54.86 19.41
N CYS A 36 -2.15 -55.04 18.12
CA CYS A 36 -1.61 -56.18 17.37
C CYS A 36 -0.21 -55.87 16.86
N ASP A 37 -0.02 -54.68 16.28
CA ASP A 37 1.24 -54.16 15.76
C ASP A 37 1.24 -52.61 15.76
N SER A 38 2.20 -51.97 15.09
CA SER A 38 2.33 -50.51 15.04
C SER A 38 1.19 -49.78 14.31
N ASN A 39 0.33 -50.50 13.60
CA ASN A 39 -0.69 -49.96 12.71
C ASN A 39 -2.08 -50.55 12.96
N THR A 40 -2.17 -51.68 13.66
CA THR A 40 -3.40 -52.45 13.82
C THR A 40 -3.76 -52.67 15.29
N VAL A 41 -5.04 -52.47 15.59
CA VAL A 41 -5.63 -52.70 16.91
C VAL A 41 -6.85 -53.62 16.77
N ALA A 42 -7.01 -54.53 17.72
CA ALA A 42 -8.21 -55.33 17.90
C ALA A 42 -9.01 -54.79 19.09
N ILE A 43 -10.28 -54.41 18.87
CA ILE A 43 -11.18 -53.86 19.89
C ILE A 43 -12.46 -54.70 19.97
N GLY A 44 -12.79 -55.16 21.17
CA GLY A 44 -14.02 -55.91 21.44
C GLY A 44 -13.89 -56.90 22.60
N GLY A 45 -14.98 -57.58 22.90
CA GLY A 45 -14.99 -58.73 23.81
C GLY A 45 -14.44 -59.98 23.13
N GLU A 46 -14.24 -61.07 23.88
CA GLU A 46 -13.68 -62.32 23.37
C GLU A 46 -14.45 -62.95 22.19
N ARG A 47 -15.74 -62.65 22.07
CA ARG A 47 -16.62 -63.22 21.03
C ARG A 47 -16.87 -62.30 19.83
N ASP A 48 -16.68 -60.99 19.97
CA ASP A 48 -16.99 -59.96 18.95
C ASP A 48 -15.83 -58.97 18.81
N MET A 49 -14.66 -59.47 18.42
CA MET A 49 -13.45 -58.66 18.24
C MET A 49 -13.43 -58.02 16.84
N ARG A 50 -13.31 -56.69 16.78
CA ARG A 50 -13.17 -55.94 15.52
C ARG A 50 -11.74 -55.46 15.35
N THR A 51 -11.20 -55.61 14.15
CA THR A 51 -9.84 -55.16 13.84
C THR A 51 -9.89 -53.85 13.05
N TYR A 52 -9.06 -52.89 13.44
CA TYR A 52 -8.92 -51.59 12.81
C TYR A 52 -7.45 -51.34 12.46
N SER A 53 -7.21 -50.71 11.32
CA SER A 53 -5.86 -50.33 10.87
C SER A 53 -5.79 -48.82 10.61
N PHE A 54 -4.74 -48.19 11.11
CA PHE A 54 -4.45 -46.76 11.02
C PHE A 54 -2.99 -46.52 10.58
N ASP A 55 -2.61 -45.26 10.37
CA ASP A 55 -1.21 -44.91 10.08
C ASP A 55 -0.29 -45.24 11.27
N HIS A 56 -0.78 -45.02 12.49
CA HIS A 56 -0.07 -45.36 13.73
C HIS A 56 -1.03 -45.80 14.84
N VAL A 57 -0.65 -46.81 15.61
CA VAL A 57 -1.31 -47.23 16.86
C VAL A 57 -0.31 -47.10 18.00
N LEU A 58 -0.63 -46.23 18.95
CA LEU A 58 0.27 -45.75 19.99
C LEU A 58 -0.29 -46.10 21.38
N ALA A 59 0.35 -47.07 22.03
CA ALA A 59 0.20 -47.32 23.47
C ALA A 59 1.49 -46.89 24.19
N ALA A 60 1.89 -45.64 23.97
CA ALA A 60 3.24 -45.17 24.27
C ALA A 60 3.26 -43.89 25.13
N ASP A 61 4.46 -43.60 25.65
CA ASP A 61 4.77 -42.39 26.40
C ASP A 61 4.68 -41.12 25.52
N GLN A 62 4.73 -39.95 26.17
CA GLN A 62 4.58 -38.67 25.47
C GLN A 62 5.69 -38.43 24.45
N ASN A 63 6.91 -38.90 24.73
CA ASN A 63 8.05 -38.72 23.84
C ASN A 63 7.86 -39.51 22.53
N SER A 64 7.40 -40.76 22.60
CA SER A 64 7.13 -41.57 21.40
C SER A 64 5.99 -40.99 20.57
N VAL A 65 4.94 -40.49 21.22
CA VAL A 65 3.83 -39.80 20.54
C VAL A 65 4.34 -38.54 19.82
N PHE A 66 5.20 -37.75 20.47
CA PHE A 66 5.80 -36.57 19.86
C PHE A 66 6.71 -36.91 18.67
N LYS A 67 7.57 -37.92 18.79
CA LYS A 67 8.43 -38.37 17.67
C LYS A 67 7.61 -38.83 16.46
N THR A 68 6.47 -39.47 16.71
CA THR A 68 5.61 -39.99 15.64
C THR A 68 4.84 -38.88 14.92
N ILE A 69 4.33 -37.89 15.66
CA ILE A 69 3.40 -36.87 15.14
C ILE A 69 4.07 -35.49 15.10
N GLY A 70 4.49 -34.99 16.26
CA GLY A 70 4.99 -33.62 16.41
C GLY A 70 6.29 -33.33 15.67
N GLN A 71 7.24 -34.28 15.64
CA GLN A 71 8.51 -34.09 14.94
C GLN A 71 8.33 -33.94 13.41
N PRO A 72 7.55 -34.80 12.71
CA PRO A 72 7.17 -34.56 11.31
C PRO A 72 6.49 -33.20 11.08
N MET A 73 5.58 -32.80 11.98
CA MET A 73 4.90 -31.50 11.87
C MET A 73 5.88 -30.32 11.91
N VAL A 74 6.89 -30.35 12.77
CA VAL A 74 7.94 -29.31 12.83
C VAL A 74 8.69 -29.23 11.49
N VAL A 75 9.08 -30.38 10.93
CA VAL A 75 9.78 -30.44 9.64
C VAL A 75 8.92 -29.87 8.50
N GLU A 76 7.63 -30.16 8.49
CA GLU A 76 6.71 -29.64 7.46
C GLU A 76 6.44 -28.15 7.62
N ALA A 77 6.33 -27.65 8.87
CA ALA A 77 6.18 -26.23 9.15
C ALA A 77 7.39 -25.44 8.65
N TYR A 78 8.62 -25.89 8.91
CA TYR A 78 9.84 -25.24 8.40
C TYR A 78 9.97 -25.26 6.88
N LYS A 79 9.31 -26.19 6.18
CA LYS A 79 9.20 -26.17 4.72
C LYS A 79 8.16 -25.17 4.20
N GLY A 80 7.39 -24.53 5.07
CA GLY A 80 6.35 -23.56 4.74
C GLY A 80 4.97 -24.20 4.46
N PHE A 81 4.73 -25.43 4.90
CA PHE A 81 3.39 -26.01 4.87
C PHE A 81 2.59 -25.58 6.10
N ASN A 82 1.31 -25.29 5.93
CA ASN A 82 0.39 -25.25 7.06
C ASN A 82 0.27 -26.67 7.64
N VAL A 83 0.21 -26.77 8.96
CA VAL A 83 0.13 -28.05 9.66
C VAL A 83 -0.97 -27.99 10.69
N CYS A 84 -1.79 -29.03 10.77
CA CYS A 84 -2.87 -29.13 11.74
C CYS A 84 -2.81 -30.46 12.48
N LEU A 85 -2.98 -30.43 13.80
CA LEU A 85 -3.21 -31.61 14.61
C LEU A 85 -4.48 -31.39 15.41
N PHE A 86 -5.46 -32.28 15.26
CA PHE A 86 -6.65 -32.27 16.10
C PHE A 86 -6.78 -33.57 16.90
N ALA A 87 -7.03 -33.43 18.21
CA ALA A 87 -7.28 -34.55 19.09
C ALA A 87 -8.79 -34.79 19.22
N TYR A 88 -9.21 -36.04 19.00
CA TYR A 88 -10.60 -36.46 19.02
C TYR A 88 -10.79 -37.68 19.94
N GLY A 89 -11.94 -37.78 20.59
CA GLY A 89 -12.28 -38.89 21.49
C GLY A 89 -13.14 -38.44 22.66
N GLN A 90 -13.63 -39.39 23.46
CA GLN A 90 -14.49 -39.08 24.60
C GLN A 90 -13.77 -38.29 25.70
N THR A 91 -14.51 -37.68 26.61
CA THR A 91 -13.95 -37.10 27.84
C THR A 91 -13.22 -38.18 28.64
N GLY A 92 -12.03 -37.82 29.14
CA GLY A 92 -11.16 -38.75 29.87
C GLY A 92 -10.39 -39.74 28.99
N SER A 93 -10.48 -39.69 27.65
CA SER A 93 -9.69 -40.54 26.75
C SER A 93 -8.21 -40.14 26.64
N GLY A 94 -7.88 -38.88 26.95
CA GLY A 94 -6.52 -38.36 26.92
C GLY A 94 -6.22 -37.32 25.83
N LYS A 95 -7.23 -36.62 25.27
CA LYS A 95 -7.04 -35.52 24.29
C LYS A 95 -6.09 -34.43 24.79
N THR A 96 -6.51 -33.69 25.82
CA THR A 96 -5.73 -32.61 26.45
C THR A 96 -4.41 -33.13 27.03
N TYR A 97 -4.39 -34.34 27.59
CA TYR A 97 -3.15 -34.98 28.05
C TYR A 97 -2.16 -35.20 26.91
N SER A 98 -2.62 -35.57 25.72
CA SER A 98 -1.76 -35.76 24.56
C SER A 98 -1.22 -34.46 23.99
N LEU A 99 -2.07 -33.43 23.93
CA LEU A 99 -1.68 -32.12 23.39
C LEU A 99 -0.81 -31.35 24.38
N LEU A 100 -1.29 -31.10 25.60
CA LEU A 100 -0.60 -30.28 26.60
C LEU A 100 0.17 -31.14 27.60
N GLY A 101 -0.45 -32.21 28.09
CA GLY A 101 0.11 -33.05 29.15
C GLY A 101 0.35 -32.27 30.45
N ASP A 102 1.23 -32.78 31.29
CA ASP A 102 1.75 -31.97 32.41
C ASP A 102 2.88 -31.08 31.90
N MET A 103 2.54 -29.82 31.62
CA MET A 103 3.49 -28.84 31.07
C MET A 103 4.67 -28.54 32.01
N LYS A 104 4.59 -28.87 33.29
CA LYS A 104 5.69 -28.70 34.25
C LYS A 104 6.66 -29.89 34.27
N SER A 105 6.24 -31.05 33.75
CA SER A 105 7.04 -32.27 33.71
C SER A 105 7.71 -32.44 32.35
N SER A 106 9.03 -32.57 32.32
CA SER A 106 9.77 -32.83 31.08
C SER A 106 9.42 -34.18 30.44
N GLU A 107 9.00 -35.16 31.24
CA GLU A 107 8.58 -36.49 30.78
C GLU A 107 7.11 -36.51 30.35
N LEU A 108 6.23 -35.90 31.14
CA LEU A 108 4.77 -36.01 30.94
C LEU A 108 4.17 -34.86 30.12
N CYS A 109 4.98 -33.86 29.71
CA CYS A 109 4.54 -32.82 28.80
C CYS A 109 4.15 -33.40 27.43
N GLY A 110 3.05 -32.87 26.87
CA GLY A 110 2.45 -33.36 25.63
C GLY A 110 3.14 -32.86 24.36
N ILE A 111 2.46 -33.00 23.23
CA ILE A 111 2.96 -32.62 21.91
C ILE A 111 3.25 -31.12 21.84
N THR A 112 2.35 -30.25 22.31
CA THR A 112 2.47 -28.79 22.23
C THR A 112 3.77 -28.25 22.86
N PRO A 113 4.07 -28.49 24.15
CA PRO A 113 5.32 -27.99 24.74
C PRO A 113 6.59 -28.55 24.09
N ARG A 114 6.55 -29.80 23.61
CA ARG A 114 7.68 -30.41 22.90
C ARG A 114 7.88 -29.80 21.51
N LEU A 115 6.78 -29.56 20.80
CA LEU A 115 6.74 -28.93 19.49
C LEU A 115 7.27 -27.50 19.58
N VAL A 116 6.80 -26.71 20.56
CA VAL A 116 7.25 -25.34 20.78
C VAL A 116 8.75 -25.31 21.09
N ARG A 117 9.26 -26.21 21.93
CA ARG A 117 10.70 -26.32 22.19
C ARG A 117 11.48 -26.60 20.91
N GLN A 118 11.08 -27.63 20.16
CA GLN A 118 11.78 -27.99 18.93
C GLN A 118 11.68 -26.91 17.84
N LEU A 119 10.57 -26.16 17.78
CA LEU A 119 10.46 -24.99 16.91
C LEU A 119 11.53 -23.96 17.27
N PHE A 120 11.66 -23.55 18.52
CA PHE A 120 12.66 -22.55 18.91
C PHE A 120 14.10 -23.05 18.78
N ASP A 121 14.38 -24.32 19.12
CA ASP A 121 15.71 -24.92 18.97
C ASP A 121 16.14 -24.93 17.49
N GLU A 122 15.22 -25.31 16.59
CA GLU A 122 15.47 -25.31 15.14
C GLU A 122 15.57 -23.89 14.58
N ALA A 123 14.78 -22.94 15.10
CA ALA A 123 14.87 -21.54 14.70
C ALA A 123 16.25 -20.96 15.04
N GLN A 124 16.74 -21.23 16.25
CA GLN A 124 18.07 -20.80 16.69
C GLN A 124 19.15 -21.40 15.79
N ARG A 125 19.10 -22.71 15.53
CA ARG A 125 20.06 -23.39 14.64
C ARG A 125 20.10 -22.77 13.25
N LEU A 126 18.93 -22.52 12.65
CA LEU A 126 18.84 -21.97 11.30
C LEU A 126 19.30 -20.51 11.20
N VAL A 127 19.04 -19.69 12.22
CA VAL A 127 19.50 -18.29 12.28
C VAL A 127 21.01 -18.21 12.50
N GLU A 128 21.59 -19.13 13.29
CA GLU A 128 23.05 -19.25 13.44
C GLU A 128 23.74 -19.69 12.14
N GLU A 129 23.09 -20.57 11.36
CA GLU A 129 23.59 -21.03 10.05
C GLU A 129 23.45 -19.98 8.94
N ASP A 130 22.38 -19.18 8.95
CA ASP A 130 22.09 -18.15 7.95
C ASP A 130 21.76 -16.79 8.62
N PRO A 131 22.75 -15.89 8.77
CA PRO A 131 22.54 -14.58 9.39
C PRO A 131 21.55 -13.67 8.63
N ASP A 132 21.22 -14.00 7.39
CA ASP A 132 20.23 -13.28 6.57
C ASP A 132 18.79 -13.80 6.76
N LEU A 133 18.60 -14.89 7.51
CA LEU A 133 17.29 -15.43 7.88
C LEU A 133 16.81 -14.80 9.18
N ALA A 134 15.59 -14.24 9.15
CA ALA A 134 14.85 -13.85 10.33
C ALA A 134 13.60 -14.73 10.47
N ILE A 135 13.41 -15.33 11.64
CA ILE A 135 12.24 -16.14 11.96
C ILE A 135 11.39 -15.40 12.98
N LYS A 136 10.12 -15.16 12.64
CA LYS A 136 9.14 -14.53 13.53
C LYS A 136 8.07 -15.54 13.87
N MET A 137 7.70 -15.61 15.14
CA MET A 137 6.61 -16.46 15.62
C MET A 137 5.59 -15.62 16.37
N SER A 138 4.31 -15.96 16.19
CA SER A 138 3.21 -15.38 16.96
C SER A 138 2.22 -16.46 17.38
N LEU A 139 1.49 -16.19 18.45
CA LEU A 139 0.52 -17.10 19.06
C LEU A 139 -0.85 -16.43 19.13
N SER A 140 -1.89 -17.20 18.79
CA SER A 140 -3.27 -16.92 19.16
C SER A 140 -3.90 -18.17 19.76
N MET A 141 -4.86 -18.00 20.67
CA MET A 141 -5.54 -19.10 21.31
C MET A 141 -7.04 -18.80 21.42
N ILE A 142 -7.84 -19.66 20.79
CA ILE A 142 -9.26 -19.44 20.57
C ILE A 142 -10.05 -20.57 21.22
N GLU A 143 -11.10 -20.23 21.93
CA GLU A 143 -12.10 -21.16 22.42
C GLU A 143 -13.38 -21.07 21.59
N ILE A 144 -13.95 -22.22 21.26
CA ILE A 144 -15.29 -22.33 20.68
C ILE A 144 -16.19 -23.03 21.70
N TYR A 145 -17.16 -22.29 22.22
CA TYR A 145 -18.16 -22.81 23.17
C TYR A 145 -19.56 -22.35 22.76
N MET A 146 -20.50 -23.28 22.61
CA MET A 146 -21.87 -23.01 22.13
C MET A 146 -21.93 -22.17 20.83
N GLU A 147 -21.07 -22.45 19.85
CA GLU A 147 -20.92 -21.65 18.61
C GLU A 147 -20.60 -20.16 18.85
N LYS A 148 -20.06 -19.80 20.02
CA LYS A 148 -19.45 -18.50 20.30
C LYS A 148 -17.93 -18.65 20.32
N LEU A 149 -17.26 -17.64 19.77
CA LEU A 149 -15.81 -17.57 19.76
C LEU A 149 -15.36 -16.70 20.93
N ARG A 150 -14.30 -17.12 21.60
CA ARG A 150 -13.67 -16.36 22.67
C ARG A 150 -12.17 -16.39 22.50
N ASP A 151 -11.56 -15.23 22.72
CA ASP A 151 -10.12 -15.12 22.83
C ASP A 151 -9.67 -15.53 24.24
N LEU A 152 -8.75 -16.50 24.32
CA LEU A 152 -8.21 -16.98 25.59
C LEU A 152 -6.99 -16.17 26.08
N LEU A 153 -6.40 -15.32 25.24
CA LEU A 153 -5.23 -14.49 25.57
C LEU A 153 -5.58 -12.99 25.73
N ALA A 154 -6.77 -12.57 25.31
CA ALA A 154 -7.23 -11.21 25.53
C ALA A 154 -7.37 -10.89 27.04
N PRO A 155 -6.88 -9.72 27.50
CA PRO A 155 -7.05 -9.29 28.88
C PRO A 155 -8.53 -9.09 29.19
N LEU A 156 -9.04 -9.77 30.22
CA LEU A 156 -10.39 -9.59 30.72
C LEU A 156 -10.50 -8.21 31.39
N GLN A 157 -10.98 -7.20 30.66
CA GLN A 157 -11.32 -5.91 31.28
C GLN A 157 -12.55 -6.08 32.18
N HIS A 158 -12.44 -5.68 33.45
CA HIS A 158 -13.56 -5.74 34.39
C HIS A 158 -14.73 -4.89 33.89
N GLY A 159 -15.89 -5.52 33.68
CA GLY A 159 -17.14 -4.82 33.34
C GLY A 159 -17.40 -4.57 31.86
N GLN A 160 -16.51 -4.98 30.94
CA GLN A 160 -16.78 -4.97 29.50
C GLN A 160 -17.16 -6.38 29.01
N GLU A 161 -18.20 -6.47 28.19
CA GLU A 161 -18.49 -7.71 27.46
C GLU A 161 -17.35 -7.99 26.47
N PRO A 162 -16.89 -9.26 26.35
CA PRO A 162 -15.87 -9.61 25.37
C PRO A 162 -16.32 -9.21 23.97
N GLU A 163 -15.41 -8.57 23.21
CA GLU A 163 -15.68 -8.18 21.84
C GLU A 163 -16.10 -9.40 21.01
N GLN A 164 -17.18 -9.27 20.23
CA GLN A 164 -17.73 -10.40 19.48
C GLN A 164 -16.79 -10.76 18.32
N LEU A 165 -16.09 -11.87 18.47
CA LEU A 165 -15.20 -12.40 17.43
C LEU A 165 -15.99 -13.00 16.25
N GLU A 166 -15.57 -12.64 15.04
CA GLU A 166 -16.19 -13.10 13.79
C GLU A 166 -15.18 -13.82 12.90
N ILE A 167 -15.66 -14.83 12.18
CA ILE A 167 -14.86 -15.56 11.18
C ILE A 167 -15.03 -14.87 9.83
N HIS A 168 -13.92 -14.47 9.22
CA HIS A 168 -13.86 -13.81 7.91
C HIS A 168 -13.02 -14.67 6.93
N GLU A 169 -13.20 -14.44 5.63
CA GLU A 169 -12.41 -15.07 4.57
C GLU A 169 -11.65 -13.96 3.81
N ASP A 170 -10.34 -14.12 3.63
CA ASP A 170 -9.54 -13.18 2.82
C ASP A 170 -9.75 -13.43 1.32
N THR A 171 -9.24 -12.53 0.48
CA THR A 171 -9.19 -12.60 -0.99
C THR A 171 -8.62 -13.92 -1.53
N ASN A 172 -7.73 -14.57 -0.78
CA ASN A 172 -7.17 -15.89 -1.09
C ASN A 172 -7.99 -17.06 -0.51
N HIS A 173 -9.23 -16.81 -0.08
CA HIS A 173 -10.11 -17.77 0.61
C HIS A 173 -9.54 -18.35 1.91
N ARG A 174 -8.53 -17.69 2.51
CA ARG A 174 -7.98 -18.07 3.81
C ARG A 174 -8.95 -17.65 4.91
N VAL A 175 -9.30 -18.58 5.79
CA VAL A 175 -10.22 -18.32 6.90
C VAL A 175 -9.45 -17.79 8.11
N TYR A 176 -9.87 -16.66 8.68
CA TYR A 176 -9.27 -16.08 9.88
C TYR A 176 -10.34 -15.52 10.83
N VAL A 177 -9.97 -15.33 12.10
CA VAL A 177 -10.84 -14.70 13.09
C VAL A 177 -10.47 -13.23 13.20
N LYS A 178 -11.39 -12.35 12.84
CA LYS A 178 -11.21 -10.91 12.98
C LYS A 178 -11.35 -10.53 14.47
N GLY A 179 -10.40 -9.72 14.96
CA GLY A 179 -10.38 -9.25 16.34
C GLY A 179 -9.70 -10.20 17.34
N VAL A 180 -9.21 -11.38 16.89
CA VAL A 180 -8.41 -12.24 17.76
C VAL A 180 -7.06 -11.56 18.06
N SER A 181 -6.63 -11.61 19.32
CA SER A 181 -5.31 -11.17 19.73
C SER A 181 -4.23 -12.07 19.12
N VAL A 182 -3.20 -11.42 18.56
CA VAL A 182 -2.03 -12.08 18.00
C VAL A 182 -0.82 -11.60 18.79
N HIS A 183 -0.23 -12.50 19.56
CA HIS A 183 0.88 -12.18 20.45
C HIS A 183 2.20 -12.60 19.81
N PRO A 184 3.06 -11.66 19.36
CA PRO A 184 4.40 -12.01 18.92
C PRO A 184 5.22 -12.55 20.09
N VAL A 185 6.01 -13.59 19.82
CA VAL A 185 6.86 -14.25 20.83
C VAL A 185 8.29 -14.31 20.34
N LEU A 186 9.24 -14.10 21.26
CA LEU A 186 10.68 -14.10 20.96
C LEU A 186 11.40 -15.33 21.51
N GLY A 187 10.73 -16.19 22.27
CA GLY A 187 11.36 -17.35 22.89
C GLY A 187 10.37 -18.35 23.47
N PHE A 188 10.90 -19.53 23.77
CA PHE A 188 10.18 -20.68 24.31
C PHE A 188 9.38 -20.35 25.58
N GLU A 189 10.03 -19.70 26.56
CA GLU A 189 9.42 -19.42 27.87
C GLU A 189 8.16 -18.57 27.73
N ARG A 190 8.25 -17.47 26.94
CA ARG A 190 7.11 -16.58 26.72
C ARG A 190 5.95 -17.27 26.00
N MET A 191 6.24 -18.12 25.02
CA MET A 191 5.19 -18.89 24.33
C MET A 191 4.49 -19.87 25.29
N MET A 192 5.26 -20.54 26.15
CA MET A 192 4.71 -21.47 27.14
C MET A 192 3.91 -20.77 28.25
N GLU A 193 4.32 -19.57 28.67
CA GLU A 193 3.54 -18.74 29.59
C GLU A 193 2.17 -18.39 29.01
N LEU A 194 2.13 -17.94 27.74
CA LEU A 194 0.87 -17.59 27.07
C LEU A 194 -0.05 -18.81 26.93
N ILE A 195 0.50 -19.96 26.51
CA ILE A 195 -0.27 -21.22 26.41
C ILE A 195 -0.82 -21.62 27.80
N SER A 196 0.00 -21.50 28.85
CA SER A 196 -0.41 -21.81 30.22
C SER A 196 -1.50 -20.85 30.72
N SER A 197 -1.35 -19.56 30.44
CA SER A 197 -2.35 -18.53 30.77
C SER A 197 -3.66 -18.74 30.03
N GLY A 198 -3.61 -19.04 28.73
CA GLY A 198 -4.80 -19.32 27.93
C GLY A 198 -5.54 -20.57 28.41
N ASN A 199 -4.79 -21.62 28.78
CA ASN A 199 -5.37 -22.82 29.38
C ASN A 199 -5.98 -22.57 30.77
N ALA A 200 -5.35 -21.72 31.60
CA ALA A 200 -5.93 -21.30 32.88
C ALA A 200 -7.20 -20.47 32.68
N ASN A 201 -7.23 -19.57 31.69
CA ASN A 201 -8.39 -18.75 31.35
C ASN A 201 -9.57 -19.61 30.87
N ARG A 202 -9.28 -20.68 30.13
CA ARG A 202 -10.25 -21.72 29.75
C ARG A 202 -10.87 -22.36 31.01
N GLN A 203 -10.04 -22.85 31.94
CA GLN A 203 -10.51 -23.45 33.21
C GLN A 203 -11.29 -22.49 34.12
N VAL A 204 -10.91 -21.22 34.20
CA VAL A 204 -11.64 -20.21 35.00
C VAL A 204 -13.01 -19.92 34.41
N ALA A 205 -13.15 -19.93 33.07
CA ALA A 205 -14.45 -19.82 32.42
C ALA A 205 -15.37 -21.00 32.80
N GLU A 206 -14.78 -22.20 32.90
CA GLU A 206 -15.48 -23.44 33.22
C GLU A 206 -15.97 -23.47 34.68
N THR A 207 -15.18 -22.98 35.64
CA THR A 207 -15.58 -22.95 37.06
C THR A 207 -16.74 -21.99 37.36
N LYS A 208 -16.93 -20.94 36.55
CA LYS A 208 -18.11 -20.04 36.66
C LYS A 208 -19.38 -20.63 36.03
N MET A 209 -19.28 -21.67 35.20
CA MET A 209 -20.39 -22.24 34.44
C MET A 209 -20.31 -23.78 34.37
N ASN A 210 -20.32 -24.51 35.49
CA ASN A 210 -20.37 -26.00 35.58
C ASN A 210 -19.41 -26.79 34.67
N GLU A 211 -18.38 -27.41 35.24
CA GLU A 211 -17.49 -28.47 34.69
C GLU A 211 -17.50 -28.65 33.13
N THR A 212 -16.94 -27.66 32.43
CA THR A 212 -17.18 -27.43 30.98
C THR A 212 -15.99 -27.70 30.06
N SER A 213 -14.81 -28.11 30.53
CA SER A 213 -13.63 -28.34 29.66
C SER A 213 -13.87 -29.43 28.61
N SER A 214 -14.71 -30.40 28.94
CA SER A 214 -15.17 -31.46 28.04
C SER A 214 -16.10 -30.95 26.93
N ARG A 215 -16.58 -29.70 27.02
CA ARG A 215 -17.68 -29.17 26.23
C ARG A 215 -17.28 -27.99 25.33
N SER A 216 -16.08 -27.45 25.48
CA SER A 216 -15.53 -26.45 24.57
C SER A 216 -14.38 -27.00 23.72
N HIS A 217 -14.20 -26.44 22.53
CA HIS A 217 -13.05 -26.72 21.68
C HIS A 217 -12.00 -25.64 21.90
N ALA A 218 -10.73 -26.02 22.01
CA ALA A 218 -9.62 -25.07 22.07
C ALA A 218 -8.73 -25.21 20.84
N ILE A 219 -8.39 -24.09 20.22
CA ILE A 219 -7.51 -24.01 19.06
C ILE A 219 -6.33 -23.12 19.43
N ILE A 220 -5.13 -23.71 19.44
CA ILE A 220 -3.87 -22.98 19.57
C ILE A 220 -3.31 -22.81 18.17
N GLN A 221 -3.12 -21.57 17.71
CA GLN A 221 -2.51 -21.29 16.42
C GLN A 221 -1.17 -20.61 16.62
N ILE A 222 -0.13 -21.21 16.03
CA ILE A 222 1.21 -20.66 15.99
C ILE A 222 1.48 -20.28 14.54
N THR A 223 1.66 -18.99 14.27
CA THR A 223 2.07 -18.52 12.95
C THR A 223 3.58 -18.32 12.95
N MET A 224 4.26 -18.94 12.00
CA MET A 224 5.70 -18.79 11.81
C MET A 224 5.98 -18.19 10.43
N GLN A 225 6.82 -17.16 10.40
CA GLN A 225 7.27 -16.48 9.19
C GLN A 225 8.79 -16.56 9.11
N GLN A 226 9.29 -17.02 7.97
CA GLN A 226 10.71 -17.09 7.64
C GLN A 226 10.99 -16.02 6.58
N GLU A 227 11.68 -14.97 6.96
CA GLU A 227 12.03 -13.84 6.10
C GLU A 227 13.52 -13.91 5.75
N PHE A 228 13.85 -13.98 4.47
CA PHE A 228 15.23 -13.98 4.00
C PHE A 228 15.59 -12.60 3.47
N ARG A 229 16.69 -12.00 3.93
CA ARG A 229 17.17 -10.72 3.37
C ARG A 229 17.61 -10.86 1.92
N SER A 230 18.18 -12.00 1.56
CA SER A 230 18.59 -12.29 0.18
C SER A 230 17.40 -12.40 -0.77
N THR A 231 17.57 -11.93 -2.01
CA THR A 231 16.54 -12.00 -3.06
C THR A 231 16.47 -13.38 -3.75
N GLY A 232 17.45 -14.25 -3.51
CA GLY A 232 17.51 -15.61 -4.06
C GLY A 232 16.63 -16.62 -3.32
N LYS A 233 16.35 -16.38 -2.03
CA LYS A 233 15.43 -17.19 -1.22
C LYS A 233 14.08 -16.49 -1.09
N ARG A 234 13.01 -17.27 -1.05
CA ARG A 234 11.64 -16.75 -0.91
C ARG A 234 11.22 -16.84 0.54
N ASP A 235 10.53 -15.81 0.99
CA ASP A 235 9.96 -15.77 2.33
C ASP A 235 8.84 -16.82 2.41
N LEU A 236 8.80 -17.53 3.54
CA LEU A 236 7.84 -18.59 3.81
C LEU A 236 6.97 -18.19 4.99
N GLU A 237 5.74 -18.65 4.97
CA GLU A 237 4.80 -18.53 6.08
C GLU A 237 4.19 -19.89 6.35
N CYS A 238 3.88 -20.20 7.60
CA CYS A 238 3.03 -21.34 7.90
C CYS A 238 2.25 -21.10 9.18
N THR A 239 1.07 -21.70 9.23
CA THR A 239 0.25 -21.75 10.44
C THR A 239 0.23 -23.19 10.96
N ILE A 240 0.62 -23.36 12.22
CA ILE A 240 0.52 -24.61 12.96
C ILE A 240 -0.72 -24.51 13.86
N SER A 241 -1.72 -25.35 13.63
CA SER A 241 -2.95 -25.40 14.41
C SER A 241 -2.99 -26.66 15.28
N LEU A 242 -3.07 -26.50 16.60
CA LEU A 242 -3.21 -27.58 17.57
C LEU A 242 -4.60 -27.49 18.21
N VAL A 243 -5.44 -28.48 17.96
CA VAL A 243 -6.87 -28.43 18.27
C VAL A 243 -7.24 -29.49 19.29
N ASP A 244 -7.72 -29.07 20.45
CA ASP A 244 -8.32 -29.93 21.47
C ASP A 244 -9.83 -29.87 21.33
N LEU A 245 -10.43 -30.91 20.74
CA LEU A 245 -11.88 -30.95 20.54
C LEU A 245 -12.62 -31.27 21.84
N ALA A 246 -13.89 -30.88 21.91
CA ALA A 246 -14.82 -31.32 22.94
C ALA A 246 -14.96 -32.87 22.93
N GLY A 247 -15.46 -33.42 24.03
CA GLY A 247 -15.78 -34.84 24.18
C GLY A 247 -16.72 -35.33 23.09
N SER A 248 -16.37 -36.45 22.46
CA SER A 248 -17.17 -37.08 21.42
C SER A 248 -18.33 -37.94 21.95
N GLU A 249 -18.40 -38.14 23.27
CA GLU A 249 -19.41 -38.98 23.90
C GLU A 249 -20.81 -38.45 23.66
N ARG A 250 -21.75 -39.37 23.45
CA ARG A 250 -23.15 -38.99 23.36
C ARG A 250 -23.62 -38.61 24.74
N GLN A 251 -24.01 -37.34 24.91
CA GLN A 251 -24.77 -36.99 26.10
C GLN A 251 -26.07 -37.81 26.10
N GLY A 252 -26.25 -38.62 27.14
CA GLY A 252 -27.49 -39.34 27.35
C GLY A 252 -28.67 -38.37 27.39
N LYS A 253 -29.89 -38.89 27.26
CA LYS A 253 -31.10 -38.14 27.64
C LYS A 253 -31.06 -37.91 29.16
N ALA A 254 -30.22 -36.97 29.61
CA ALA A 254 -30.25 -36.50 30.97
C ALA A 254 -31.56 -35.72 31.13
N ASP A 255 -32.33 -36.09 32.14
CA ASP A 255 -33.58 -35.45 32.58
C ASP A 255 -33.37 -34.01 33.10
N SER A 256 -32.45 -33.25 32.49
CA SER A 256 -32.20 -31.85 32.78
C SER A 256 -33.00 -31.00 31.79
N SER A 257 -34.18 -30.57 32.21
CA SER A 257 -34.99 -29.57 31.51
C SER A 257 -34.27 -28.20 31.46
N GLY A 258 -34.24 -27.54 30.29
CA GLY A 258 -33.78 -26.15 30.15
C GLY A 258 -32.43 -25.94 29.45
N GLN A 259 -31.62 -24.98 29.93
CA GLN A 259 -30.40 -24.45 29.26
C GLN A 259 -29.31 -25.52 29.00
N SER A 260 -29.16 -26.51 29.88
CA SER A 260 -28.17 -27.60 29.70
C SER A 260 -28.48 -28.48 28.50
N PHE A 261 -29.75 -28.60 28.10
CA PHE A 261 -30.15 -29.34 26.90
C PHE A 261 -29.81 -28.58 25.61
N GLU A 262 -30.05 -27.27 25.56
CA GLU A 262 -29.65 -26.41 24.43
C GLU A 262 -28.13 -26.32 24.27
N GLU A 263 -27.41 -26.27 25.39
CA GLU A 263 -25.95 -26.37 25.44
C GLU A 263 -25.45 -27.70 24.85
N ALA A 264 -25.97 -28.84 25.35
CA ALA A 264 -25.62 -30.16 24.85
C ALA A 264 -25.90 -30.31 23.34
N LYS A 265 -27.03 -29.75 22.85
CA LYS A 265 -27.38 -29.73 21.44
C LYS A 265 -26.37 -28.94 20.61
N LYS A 266 -25.93 -27.76 21.07
CA LYS A 266 -24.97 -26.90 20.34
C LYS A 266 -23.54 -27.42 20.37
N ILE A 267 -23.11 -28.07 21.45
CA ILE A 267 -21.79 -28.70 21.51
C ILE A 267 -21.73 -29.86 20.50
N ASN A 268 -22.72 -30.75 20.57
CA ASN A 268 -22.83 -31.86 19.65
C ASN A 268 -23.05 -31.41 18.21
N TYR A 269 -23.64 -30.24 17.98
CA TYR A 269 -23.81 -29.69 16.64
C TYR A 269 -22.46 -29.52 15.91
N SER A 270 -21.47 -28.87 16.54
CA SER A 270 -20.14 -28.69 15.93
C SER A 270 -19.44 -30.01 15.57
N LEU A 271 -19.50 -31.01 16.47
CA LEU A 271 -18.93 -32.35 16.24
C LEU A 271 -19.73 -33.17 15.22
N LEU A 272 -21.06 -33.02 15.20
CA LEU A 272 -21.94 -33.64 14.21
C LEU A 272 -21.65 -33.11 12.82
N MET A 273 -21.48 -31.78 12.67
CA MET A 273 -21.15 -31.18 11.38
C MET A 273 -19.75 -31.57 10.91
N LEU A 274 -18.79 -31.68 11.84
CA LEU A 274 -17.50 -32.26 11.52
C LEU A 274 -17.66 -33.71 11.04
N GLY A 275 -18.46 -34.54 11.71
CA GLY A 275 -18.72 -35.92 11.28
C GLY A 275 -19.41 -36.03 9.92
N ARG A 276 -20.38 -35.16 9.64
CA ARG A 276 -21.03 -35.06 8.32
C ARG A 276 -20.05 -34.66 7.23
N THR A 277 -19.15 -33.73 7.54
CA THR A 277 -18.06 -33.32 6.66
C THR A 277 -17.17 -34.52 6.34
N LEU A 278 -16.72 -35.27 7.37
CA LEU A 278 -15.89 -36.47 7.19
C LEU A 278 -16.58 -37.56 6.37
N ASN A 279 -17.84 -37.87 6.65
CA ASN A 279 -18.59 -38.87 5.92
C ASN A 279 -18.76 -38.45 4.44
N SER A 280 -19.01 -37.16 4.20
CA SER A 280 -19.09 -36.60 2.85
C SER A 280 -17.77 -36.77 2.09
N PHE A 281 -16.61 -36.74 2.77
CA PHE A 281 -15.32 -37.05 2.15
C PHE A 281 -15.12 -38.55 1.90
N SER A 282 -15.54 -39.41 2.83
CA SER A 282 -15.42 -40.88 2.71
C SER A 282 -16.30 -41.46 1.59
N GLU A 283 -17.50 -40.92 1.41
CA GLU A 283 -18.44 -41.35 0.35
C GLU A 283 -17.99 -40.87 -1.05
N ARG A 284 -17.12 -39.87 -1.13
CA ARG A 284 -16.56 -39.37 -2.39
C ARG A 284 -15.40 -40.23 -2.85
N LYS A 285 -15.66 -41.06 -3.84
CA LYS A 285 -14.62 -41.56 -4.75
C LYS A 285 -14.25 -40.50 -5.81
N GLY A 286 -13.85 -39.29 -5.39
CA GLY A 286 -13.26 -38.28 -6.28
C GLY A 286 -14.20 -37.30 -6.99
N GLY A 287 -15.43 -37.07 -6.51
CA GLY A 287 -16.39 -36.12 -7.11
C GLY A 287 -16.53 -34.77 -6.38
N ASP A 288 -16.90 -33.74 -7.15
CA ASP A 288 -17.00 -32.32 -6.75
C ASP A 288 -18.36 -31.97 -6.09
N ALA A 289 -18.78 -32.77 -5.09
CA ALA A 289 -20.01 -32.47 -4.35
C ALA A 289 -19.83 -31.29 -3.37
N PHE A 290 -20.91 -30.71 -2.85
CA PHE A 290 -20.84 -29.66 -1.83
C PHE A 290 -20.41 -30.23 -0.46
N ILE A 291 -19.39 -29.65 0.19
CA ILE A 291 -18.96 -30.05 1.55
C ILE A 291 -19.46 -28.99 2.55
N PRO A 292 -20.23 -29.37 3.58
CA PRO A 292 -20.85 -28.43 4.51
C PRO A 292 -19.88 -27.83 5.55
N LEU A 293 -18.71 -27.34 5.13
CA LEU A 293 -17.72 -26.73 6.02
C LEU A 293 -18.21 -25.43 6.67
N ARG A 294 -19.23 -24.79 6.09
CA ARG A 294 -19.78 -23.51 6.56
C ARG A 294 -20.79 -23.61 7.71
N GLU A 295 -21.27 -24.81 8.03
CA GLU A 295 -22.42 -24.97 8.92
C GLU A 295 -22.10 -24.82 10.41
N SER A 296 -20.84 -24.99 10.83
CA SER A 296 -20.37 -24.70 12.18
C SER A 296 -19.13 -23.80 12.18
N LYS A 297 -18.92 -23.06 13.27
CA LYS A 297 -17.71 -22.22 13.42
C LYS A 297 -16.43 -23.07 13.45
N LEU A 298 -16.48 -24.24 14.07
CA LEU A 298 -15.37 -25.18 14.12
C LEU A 298 -14.96 -25.64 12.70
N THR A 299 -15.93 -26.13 11.92
CA THR A 299 -15.67 -26.61 10.55
C THR A 299 -15.24 -25.48 9.61
N ARG A 300 -15.68 -24.24 9.86
CA ARG A 300 -15.18 -23.05 9.12
C ARG A 300 -13.72 -22.78 9.42
N LEU A 301 -13.34 -22.72 10.69
CA LEU A 301 -11.94 -22.47 11.08
C LEU A 301 -11.00 -23.58 10.62
N LEU A 302 -11.48 -24.82 10.59
CA LEU A 302 -10.70 -25.97 10.15
C LEU A 302 -10.91 -26.31 8.67
N SER A 303 -11.55 -25.43 7.89
CA SER A 303 -11.81 -25.67 6.47
C SER A 303 -10.52 -25.86 5.66
N GLU A 304 -9.44 -25.15 6.00
CA GLU A 304 -8.11 -25.39 5.40
C GLU A 304 -7.51 -26.73 5.81
N SER A 305 -7.88 -27.24 6.99
CA SER A 305 -7.39 -28.52 7.53
C SER A 305 -8.08 -29.74 6.90
N PHE A 306 -9.28 -29.56 6.33
CA PHE A 306 -10.09 -30.62 5.73
C PHE A 306 -10.40 -30.33 4.26
N GLY A 307 -9.62 -30.93 3.35
CA GLY A 307 -9.73 -30.73 1.90
C GLY A 307 -9.07 -29.45 1.37
N GLY A 308 -8.44 -28.66 2.25
CA GLY A 308 -7.77 -27.40 1.91
C GLY A 308 -6.24 -27.48 1.91
N ASN A 309 -5.60 -26.34 2.15
CA ASN A 309 -4.14 -26.20 2.19
C ASN A 309 -3.59 -26.45 3.62
N SER A 310 -3.45 -27.71 3.99
CA SER A 310 -2.81 -28.10 5.25
C SER A 310 -2.36 -29.56 5.22
N LYS A 311 -1.25 -29.84 5.90
CA LYS A 311 -0.83 -31.18 6.30
C LYS A 311 -1.52 -31.50 7.63
N THR A 312 -2.48 -32.42 7.61
CA THR A 312 -3.36 -32.61 8.76
C THR A 312 -3.17 -33.99 9.39
N TRP A 313 -3.04 -33.99 10.71
CA TRP A 313 -3.00 -35.14 11.59
C TRP A 313 -4.26 -35.21 12.45
N MET A 314 -4.84 -36.39 12.55
CA MET A 314 -5.85 -36.72 13.54
C MET A 314 -5.22 -37.59 14.63
N LEU A 315 -5.36 -37.18 15.89
CA LEU A 315 -5.06 -38.01 17.04
C LEU A 315 -6.35 -38.52 17.67
N ALA A 316 -6.72 -39.76 17.35
CA ALA A 316 -7.84 -40.45 17.99
C ALA A 316 -7.40 -40.98 19.35
N THR A 317 -8.04 -40.57 20.43
CA THR A 317 -7.70 -41.00 21.80
C THR A 317 -8.82 -41.86 22.36
N VAL A 318 -8.48 -43.03 22.92
CA VAL A 318 -9.48 -44.00 23.40
C VAL A 318 -9.14 -44.57 24.77
N SER A 319 -10.18 -44.98 25.50
CA SER A 319 -10.07 -45.74 26.75
C SER A 319 -9.96 -47.24 26.45
N PRO A 320 -9.10 -47.99 27.14
CA PRO A 320 -8.92 -49.43 26.91
C PRO A 320 -10.02 -50.31 27.54
N THR A 321 -10.91 -49.76 28.37
CA THR A 321 -11.87 -50.52 29.21
C THR A 321 -13.19 -50.85 28.52
N ALA A 322 -13.79 -51.98 28.89
CA ALA A 322 -15.08 -52.46 28.37
C ALA A 322 -16.24 -51.47 28.60
N TYR A 323 -16.21 -50.74 29.73
CA TYR A 323 -17.21 -49.70 30.04
C TYR A 323 -17.33 -48.64 28.94
N ASN A 324 -16.19 -48.30 28.30
CA ASN A 324 -16.10 -47.28 27.26
C ASN A 324 -16.10 -47.88 25.84
N LEU A 325 -16.45 -49.16 25.67
CA LEU A 325 -16.34 -49.87 24.39
C LEU A 325 -17.17 -49.21 23.28
N VAL A 326 -18.40 -48.77 23.59
CA VAL A 326 -19.30 -48.14 22.59
C VAL A 326 -18.70 -46.84 22.05
N GLU A 327 -18.20 -45.98 22.93
CA GLU A 327 -17.58 -44.71 22.54
C GLU A 327 -16.22 -44.90 21.87
N THR A 328 -15.50 -45.94 22.27
CA THR A 328 -14.24 -46.35 21.64
C THR A 328 -14.50 -46.77 20.18
N ILE A 329 -15.47 -47.65 19.92
CA ILE A 329 -15.85 -48.07 18.56
C ILE A 329 -16.27 -46.85 17.73
N SER A 330 -17.11 -45.97 18.29
CA SER A 330 -17.53 -44.72 17.63
C SER A 330 -16.33 -43.84 17.23
N THR A 331 -15.35 -43.70 18.13
CA THR A 331 -14.11 -42.95 17.86
C THR A 331 -13.27 -43.59 16.75
N LEU A 332 -13.17 -44.92 16.72
CA LEU A 332 -12.43 -45.65 15.70
C LEU A 332 -13.08 -45.56 14.32
N ASP A 333 -14.40 -45.70 14.24
CA ASP A 333 -15.15 -45.56 12.99
C ASP A 333 -15.00 -44.14 12.43
N TYR A 334 -15.04 -43.13 13.30
CA TYR A 334 -14.80 -41.73 12.94
C TYR A 334 -13.37 -41.52 12.39
N ALA A 335 -12.37 -42.06 13.08
CA ALA A 335 -10.98 -41.98 12.68
C ALA A 335 -10.72 -42.66 11.32
N LYS A 336 -11.39 -43.78 11.06
CA LYS A 336 -11.32 -44.49 9.78
C LYS A 336 -11.88 -43.65 8.63
N ASN A 337 -12.97 -42.92 8.85
CA ASN A 337 -13.52 -42.01 7.83
C ASN A 337 -12.60 -40.81 7.57
N ALA A 338 -11.88 -40.32 8.57
CA ALA A 338 -10.93 -39.22 8.40
C ALA A 338 -9.77 -39.58 7.44
N MET A 339 -9.33 -40.84 7.43
CA MET A 339 -8.26 -41.31 6.52
C MET A 339 -8.61 -41.18 5.03
N ALA A 340 -9.90 -41.08 4.69
CA ALA A 340 -10.35 -40.91 3.31
C ALA A 340 -10.19 -39.47 2.80
N ILE A 341 -9.95 -38.50 3.68
CA ILE A 341 -9.77 -37.11 3.29
C ILE A 341 -8.40 -36.92 2.62
N THR A 342 -8.42 -36.30 1.44
CA THR A 342 -7.21 -35.86 0.74
C THR A 342 -7.17 -34.34 0.69
N ASN A 343 -6.13 -33.74 1.27
CA ASN A 343 -5.88 -32.30 1.26
C ASN A 343 -5.10 -31.87 0.01
N LYS A 344 -5.04 -30.56 -0.23
CA LYS A 344 -4.28 -29.93 -1.32
C LYS A 344 -3.20 -29.02 -0.72
N ALA A 345 -2.31 -29.63 0.09
CA ALA A 345 -1.24 -28.94 0.76
C ALA A 345 -0.21 -28.38 -0.24
N HIS A 346 0.17 -27.11 -0.08
CA HIS A 346 1.20 -26.44 -0.84
C HIS A 346 2.00 -25.49 0.05
N ILE A 347 3.23 -25.22 -0.37
CA ILE A 347 4.13 -24.31 0.35
C ILE A 347 3.60 -22.89 0.23
N ASN A 348 3.31 -22.27 1.37
CA ASN A 348 2.90 -20.89 1.48
C ASN A 348 4.13 -19.99 1.35
N LYS A 349 4.10 -19.11 0.35
CA LYS A 349 5.17 -18.17 0.06
C LYS A 349 4.65 -16.78 0.36
N LEU A 350 5.37 -16.04 1.19
CA LEU A 350 5.10 -14.63 1.36
C LEU A 350 5.59 -13.91 0.10
N THR A 351 4.65 -13.25 -0.58
CA THR A 351 5.01 -12.35 -1.65
C THR A 351 5.65 -11.14 -0.98
N LYS A 352 6.97 -11.01 -1.04
CA LYS A 352 7.64 -9.72 -0.81
C LYS A 352 6.84 -8.71 -1.65
N VAL A 353 6.33 -7.64 -1.03
CA VAL A 353 5.35 -6.68 -1.57
C VAL A 353 5.75 -6.05 -2.93
N LEU A 354 6.88 -6.42 -3.51
CA LEU A 354 7.28 -6.14 -4.87
C LEU A 354 7.81 -7.43 -5.52
N ASP A 355 6.93 -8.15 -6.23
CA ASP A 355 7.39 -9.23 -7.11
C ASP A 355 8.34 -8.61 -8.13
N VAL A 356 9.63 -8.96 -8.04
CA VAL A 356 10.69 -8.46 -8.93
C VAL A 356 10.31 -8.69 -10.40
N ARG A 357 9.47 -9.68 -10.70
CA ARG A 357 8.92 -9.90 -12.04
C ARG A 357 7.93 -8.81 -12.46
N MET A 358 7.05 -8.38 -11.57
CA MET A 358 6.12 -7.28 -11.82
C MET A 358 6.88 -5.97 -11.94
N LEU A 359 7.89 -5.72 -11.09
CA LEU A 359 8.76 -4.55 -11.22
C LEU A 359 9.56 -4.57 -12.53
N ARG A 360 10.07 -5.73 -12.95
CA ARG A 360 10.73 -5.90 -14.27
C ARG A 360 9.75 -5.69 -15.42
N ALA A 361 8.52 -6.17 -15.31
CA ALA A 361 7.50 -5.95 -16.32
C ALA A 361 7.07 -4.47 -16.40
N LEU A 362 7.00 -3.78 -15.24
CA LEU A 362 6.71 -2.36 -15.17
C LEU A 362 7.84 -1.51 -15.73
N THR A 363 9.09 -1.83 -15.40
CA THR A 363 10.26 -1.13 -15.95
C THR A 363 10.32 -1.27 -17.47
N VAL A 364 10.13 -2.46 -18.02
CA VAL A 364 10.03 -2.65 -19.49
C VAL A 364 8.88 -1.85 -20.10
N LYS A 365 7.70 -1.82 -19.46
CA LYS A 365 6.57 -1.01 -19.94
C LYS A 365 6.87 0.50 -19.91
N LEU A 366 7.57 0.95 -18.87
CA LEU A 366 7.96 2.35 -18.71
C LEU A 366 9.04 2.73 -19.74
N GLU A 367 10.01 1.86 -20.00
CA GLU A 367 11.04 2.03 -21.05
C GLU A 367 10.39 2.16 -22.44
N ILE A 368 9.47 1.27 -22.80
CA ILE A 368 8.74 1.34 -24.08
C ILE A 368 7.95 2.65 -24.21
N SER A 369 7.28 3.06 -23.12
CA SER A 369 6.52 4.32 -23.11
C SER A 369 7.43 5.54 -23.25
N LEU A 370 8.62 5.49 -22.64
CA LEU A 370 9.61 6.55 -22.73
C LEU A 370 10.17 6.68 -24.16
N ASP A 371 10.51 5.57 -24.81
CA ASP A 371 11.00 5.57 -26.20
C ASP A 371 9.96 6.12 -27.17
N LYS A 372 8.68 5.81 -26.95
CA LYS A 372 7.58 6.36 -27.74
C LYS A 372 7.49 7.88 -27.58
N LEU A 373 7.52 8.38 -26.34
CA LEU A 373 7.48 9.81 -26.05
C LEU A 373 8.70 10.55 -26.60
N VAL A 374 9.89 9.94 -26.55
CA VAL A 374 11.12 10.52 -27.13
C VAL A 374 11.01 10.61 -28.65
N SER A 375 10.43 9.60 -29.30
CA SER A 375 10.22 9.61 -30.75
C SER A 375 9.20 10.68 -31.17
N GLU A 376 8.06 10.77 -30.48
CA GLU A 376 7.07 11.82 -30.70
C GLU A 376 7.64 13.23 -30.47
N ARG A 377 8.53 13.38 -29.49
CA ARG A 377 9.24 14.63 -29.23
C ARG A 377 10.14 15.02 -30.41
N LYS A 378 10.93 14.08 -30.94
CA LYS A 378 11.81 14.34 -32.11
C LYS A 378 11.02 14.76 -33.35
N GLU A 379 9.88 14.10 -33.61
CA GLU A 379 9.00 14.48 -34.72
C GLU A 379 8.45 15.90 -34.55
N LYS A 380 8.01 16.25 -33.32
CA LYS A 380 7.54 17.60 -33.01
C LYS A 380 8.64 18.65 -33.11
N GLU A 381 9.87 18.35 -32.66
CA GLU A 381 11.03 19.24 -32.81
C GLU A 381 11.35 19.51 -34.28
N MET A 382 11.28 18.48 -35.15
CA MET A 382 11.47 18.65 -36.60
C MET A 382 10.34 19.49 -37.23
N LEU A 383 9.10 19.30 -36.78
CA LEU A 383 7.97 20.10 -37.24
C LEU A 383 8.12 21.57 -36.85
N VAL A 384 8.52 21.86 -35.60
CA VAL A 384 8.79 23.22 -35.11
C VAL A 384 9.89 23.87 -35.94
N PHE A 385 11.00 23.15 -36.21
CA PHE A 385 12.07 23.66 -37.06
C PHE A 385 11.60 24.04 -38.47
N ASN A 386 10.76 23.21 -39.09
CA ASN A 386 10.18 23.50 -40.40
C ASN A 386 9.24 24.72 -40.36
N LEU A 387 8.42 24.84 -39.31
CA LEU A 387 7.53 25.98 -39.11
C LEU A 387 8.31 27.28 -38.89
N GLU A 388 9.42 27.25 -38.15
CA GLU A 388 10.30 28.41 -37.97
C GLU A 388 10.94 28.84 -39.30
N LYS A 389 11.41 27.89 -40.11
CA LYS A 389 11.94 28.18 -41.44
C LYS A 389 10.87 28.86 -42.33
N ASN A 390 9.65 28.33 -42.32
CA ASN A 390 8.54 28.90 -43.09
C ASN A 390 8.16 30.29 -42.56
N ARG A 391 8.12 30.49 -41.24
CA ARG A 391 7.87 31.79 -40.61
C ARG A 391 8.90 32.82 -41.05
N ASN A 392 10.19 32.47 -41.04
CA ASN A 392 11.27 33.37 -41.46
C ASN A 392 11.16 33.73 -42.95
N ALA A 393 10.81 32.76 -43.81
CA ALA A 393 10.58 33.02 -45.23
C ALA A 393 9.40 33.96 -45.46
N LEU A 394 8.28 33.75 -44.76
CA LEU A 394 7.12 34.63 -44.81
C LEU A 394 7.43 36.04 -44.30
N GLN A 395 8.23 36.15 -43.25
CA GLN A 395 8.64 37.44 -42.70
C GLN A 395 9.43 38.26 -43.72
N LEU A 396 10.36 37.63 -44.45
CA LEU A 396 11.09 38.29 -45.54
C LEU A 396 10.16 38.76 -46.67
N VAL A 397 9.17 37.96 -47.05
CA VAL A 397 8.17 38.35 -48.06
C VAL A 397 7.34 39.54 -47.60
N VAL A 398 6.94 39.57 -46.33
CA VAL A 398 6.19 40.69 -45.74
C VAL A 398 7.05 41.97 -45.75
N GLU A 399 8.33 41.89 -45.40
CA GLU A 399 9.25 43.03 -45.45
C GLU A 399 9.42 43.58 -46.88
N MET A 400 9.54 42.69 -47.87
CA MET A 400 9.59 43.08 -49.29
C MET A 400 8.30 43.78 -49.75
N ALA A 401 7.14 43.26 -49.35
CA ALA A 401 5.85 43.87 -49.68
C ALA A 401 5.65 45.24 -49.01
N GLN A 402 6.10 45.40 -47.76
CA GLN A 402 6.09 46.69 -47.07
C GLN A 402 6.99 47.72 -47.77
N SER A 403 8.20 47.33 -48.19
CA SER A 403 9.10 48.20 -48.95
C SER A 403 8.50 48.64 -50.30
N GLN A 404 7.84 47.72 -51.03
CA GLN A 404 7.13 48.07 -52.27
C GLN A 404 5.96 49.03 -52.03
N ASN A 405 5.19 48.85 -50.97
CA ASN A 405 4.10 49.77 -50.60
C ASN A 405 4.60 51.17 -50.25
N VAL A 406 5.72 51.29 -49.54
CA VAL A 406 6.36 52.60 -49.27
C VAL A 406 6.77 53.27 -50.58
N THR A 407 7.36 52.51 -51.51
CA THR A 407 7.78 53.01 -52.82
C THR A 407 6.58 53.48 -53.66
N ASN A 408 5.50 52.70 -53.70
CA ASN A 408 4.25 53.05 -54.39
C ASN A 408 3.59 54.31 -53.80
N ASN A 409 3.56 54.43 -52.47
CA ASN A 409 3.04 55.62 -51.80
C ASN A 409 3.88 56.87 -52.11
N SER A 410 5.22 56.74 -52.17
CA SER A 410 6.12 57.82 -52.58
C SER A 410 5.90 58.25 -54.03
N ILE A 411 5.68 57.29 -54.93
CA ILE A 411 5.36 57.56 -56.34
C ILE A 411 4.01 58.27 -56.46
N GLN A 412 2.98 57.82 -55.73
CA GLN A 412 1.67 58.49 -55.71
C GLN A 412 1.75 59.93 -55.20
N LYS A 413 2.51 60.18 -54.13
CA LYS A 413 2.76 61.54 -53.63
C LYS A 413 3.48 62.41 -54.66
N GLY A 414 4.47 61.85 -55.36
CA GLY A 414 5.16 62.53 -56.46
C GLY A 414 4.22 62.89 -57.62
N PHE A 415 3.33 61.99 -58.00
CA PHE A 415 2.29 62.26 -59.00
C PHE A 415 1.30 63.35 -58.55
N GLN A 416 0.88 63.36 -57.29
CA GLN A 416 0.03 64.42 -56.73
C GLN A 416 0.75 65.78 -56.72
N GLN A 417 2.02 65.82 -56.32
CA GLN A 417 2.81 67.06 -56.35
C GLN A 417 3.02 67.58 -57.77
N LEU A 418 3.30 66.70 -58.74
CA LEU A 418 3.38 67.07 -60.15
C LEU A 418 2.05 67.57 -60.71
N ALA A 419 0.93 66.98 -60.32
CA ALA A 419 -0.40 67.45 -60.70
C ALA A 419 -0.70 68.85 -60.14
N LEU A 420 -0.35 69.09 -58.87
CA LEU A 420 -0.48 70.39 -58.22
C LEU A 420 0.46 71.44 -58.84
N ALA A 421 1.71 71.08 -59.13
CA ALA A 421 2.67 71.97 -59.79
C ALA A 421 2.23 72.32 -61.23
N ASN A 422 1.68 71.36 -61.98
CA ASN A 422 1.10 71.63 -63.31
C ASN A 422 -0.15 72.50 -63.23
N HIS A 423 -1.00 72.32 -62.22
CA HIS A 423 -2.14 73.19 -61.97
C HIS A 423 -1.66 74.61 -61.59
N ASP A 424 -0.60 74.72 -60.78
CA ASP A 424 -0.04 76.00 -60.39
C ASP A 424 0.64 76.71 -61.56
N LEU A 425 1.36 75.98 -62.41
CA LEU A 425 1.93 76.47 -63.67
C LEU A 425 0.84 76.96 -64.64
N LYS A 426 -0.26 76.22 -64.79
CA LYS A 426 -1.42 76.70 -65.57
C LYS A 426 -1.98 78.00 -65.01
N ARG A 427 -2.18 78.07 -63.69
CA ARG A 427 -2.61 79.32 -63.03
C ARG A 427 -1.59 80.44 -63.18
N ARG A 428 -0.28 80.16 -63.20
CA ARG A 428 0.79 81.15 -63.46
C ARG A 428 0.78 81.65 -64.90
N ILE A 429 0.50 80.78 -65.88
CA ILE A 429 0.36 81.16 -67.29
C ILE A 429 -0.90 82.03 -67.47
N GLU A 430 -2.02 81.64 -66.87
CA GLU A 430 -3.27 82.41 -66.90
C GLU A 430 -3.13 83.75 -66.14
N ALA A 431 -2.46 83.77 -64.98
CA ALA A 431 -2.22 84.99 -64.19
C ALA A 431 -1.14 85.90 -64.79
N SER A 432 -0.14 85.36 -65.51
CA SER A 432 0.83 86.16 -66.27
C SER A 432 0.17 86.89 -67.44
N SER A 433 -0.97 86.40 -67.94
CA SER A 433 -1.79 87.15 -68.90
C SER A 433 -2.60 88.28 -68.26
N GLN A 434 -2.64 88.36 -66.92
CA GLN A 434 -3.47 89.30 -66.15
C GLN A 434 -2.72 90.17 -65.10
N GLY A 435 -1.42 89.97 -64.89
CA GLY A 435 -0.53 90.96 -64.25
C GLY A 435 -0.60 91.11 -62.71
N MET A 436 -0.60 90.03 -61.92
CA MET A 436 -0.51 90.09 -60.45
C MET A 436 0.46 89.07 -59.84
N ILE A 437 1.14 89.46 -58.75
CA ILE A 437 2.08 88.66 -57.92
C ILE A 437 1.53 88.62 -56.48
N TRP A 438 1.65 87.49 -55.75
CA TRP A 438 2.06 87.43 -54.32
C TRP A 438 2.16 85.99 -53.75
N ALA A 439 2.70 85.90 -52.52
CA ALA A 439 3.52 84.83 -51.94
C ALA A 439 2.91 84.01 -50.76
N LEU A 440 3.65 82.95 -50.38
CA LEU A 440 3.98 82.42 -49.02
C LEU A 440 3.55 81.00 -48.62
N ASP A 441 4.56 80.34 -48.03
CA ASP A 441 4.73 78.98 -47.52
C ASP A 441 3.97 78.66 -46.21
N ASN A 442 3.95 77.37 -45.82
CA ASN A 442 4.30 76.91 -44.46
C ASN A 442 4.38 75.36 -44.32
N GLU A 443 5.37 74.87 -43.54
CA GLU A 443 5.55 73.48 -43.04
C GLU A 443 5.77 73.48 -41.50
N VAL A 444 5.38 72.40 -40.76
CA VAL A 444 5.77 72.10 -39.35
C VAL A 444 5.82 70.56 -39.06
N SER A 445 6.66 70.10 -38.11
CA SER A 445 6.98 68.71 -37.64
C SER A 445 6.49 68.39 -36.17
N PHE A 446 6.44 67.11 -35.71
CA PHE A 446 5.81 66.60 -34.44
C PHE A 446 6.76 66.20 -33.23
N LEU A 447 6.24 66.12 -31.97
CA LEU A 447 6.92 65.85 -30.65
C LEU A 447 6.51 64.51 -29.91
N PHE A 448 7.36 63.91 -29.03
CA PHE A 448 7.03 62.72 -28.13
C PHE A 448 7.73 62.72 -26.73
N PHE A 449 7.27 61.89 -25.76
CA PHE A 449 7.73 61.75 -24.34
C PHE A 449 8.32 60.36 -24.00
N LYS A 450 9.37 60.32 -23.16
CA LYS A 450 10.06 59.10 -22.66
C LYS A 450 10.51 59.26 -21.19
N GLY A 451 10.23 58.25 -20.35
CA GLY A 451 10.67 58.19 -18.96
C GLY A 451 11.20 56.82 -18.54
N ARG A 452 12.16 56.76 -17.58
CA ARG A 452 12.87 55.53 -17.17
C ARG A 452 12.88 55.33 -15.64
N CYS A 453 12.81 54.08 -15.17
CA CYS A 453 13.08 53.70 -13.78
C CYS A 453 13.66 52.27 -13.67
N GLY A 454 14.16 51.86 -12.50
CA GLY A 454 14.70 50.51 -12.31
C GLY A 454 14.68 49.99 -10.87
N ILE A 455 14.76 48.66 -10.72
CA ILE A 455 14.70 47.95 -9.42
C ILE A 455 15.89 46.98 -9.33
N ASN A 456 16.62 46.98 -8.22
CA ASN A 456 17.77 46.09 -7.96
C ASN A 456 17.33 44.76 -7.30
N LEU A 457 18.26 43.80 -7.18
CA LEU A 457 17.96 42.48 -6.61
C LEU A 457 17.52 42.53 -5.14
N GLU A 458 18.12 43.43 -4.35
CA GLU A 458 17.72 43.64 -2.95
C GLU A 458 16.25 44.04 -2.85
N GLY A 459 15.79 44.95 -3.70
CA GLY A 459 14.38 45.33 -3.80
C GLY A 459 13.45 44.15 -4.06
N VAL A 460 13.89 43.16 -4.83
CA VAL A 460 13.11 41.95 -5.16
C VAL A 460 13.05 40.97 -3.98
N LEU A 461 14.07 40.92 -3.12
CA LEU A 461 14.20 39.95 -2.02
C LEU A 461 13.51 40.38 -0.71
N LEU A 462 12.99 41.61 -0.60
CA LEU A 462 12.37 42.18 0.61
C LEU A 462 11.01 41.59 1.04
N GLY A 463 10.70 40.34 0.70
CA GLY A 463 9.59 39.56 1.26
C GLY A 463 8.23 39.65 0.53
N VAL A 464 7.30 38.81 0.98
CA VAL A 464 6.13 38.29 0.25
C VAL A 464 5.14 39.39 -0.19
N ARG A 465 5.17 39.72 -1.49
CA ARG A 465 4.28 40.66 -2.23
C ARG A 465 4.37 42.14 -1.82
N ARG A 466 5.42 42.83 -2.27
CA ARG A 466 5.49 44.30 -2.23
C ARG A 466 5.06 44.94 -3.55
N ALA A 467 4.30 46.03 -3.42
CA ALA A 467 4.01 46.95 -4.51
C ALA A 467 5.06 48.08 -4.50
N PHE A 468 5.60 48.41 -5.67
CA PHE A 468 6.53 49.51 -5.90
C PHE A 468 5.83 50.62 -6.67
N CYS A 469 6.03 51.86 -6.24
CA CYS A 469 5.58 53.05 -6.93
C CYS A 469 6.83 53.88 -7.25
N CYS A 470 7.34 53.77 -8.47
CA CYS A 470 8.61 54.35 -8.88
C CYS A 470 8.36 55.62 -9.71
N ALA A 471 8.93 56.76 -9.31
CA ALA A 471 8.91 57.96 -10.15
C ALA A 471 9.78 57.75 -11.40
N LEU A 472 9.35 58.29 -12.55
CA LEU A 472 10.09 58.19 -13.80
C LEU A 472 11.06 59.36 -13.95
N GLU A 473 12.27 59.07 -14.43
CA GLU A 473 13.25 60.08 -14.82
C GLU A 473 13.16 60.33 -16.33
N THR A 474 13.13 61.60 -16.74
CA THR A 474 13.22 61.95 -18.17
C THR A 474 14.62 61.67 -18.72
N ASP A 475 14.77 61.65 -20.05
CA ASP A 475 16.09 61.53 -20.72
C ASP A 475 17.11 62.60 -20.29
N LYS A 476 16.68 63.69 -19.63
CA LYS A 476 17.54 64.76 -19.09
C LYS A 476 17.84 64.62 -17.58
N GLY A 477 17.42 63.54 -16.94
CA GLY A 477 17.71 63.23 -15.54
C GLY A 477 16.83 63.96 -14.51
N SER A 478 15.80 64.69 -14.94
CA SER A 478 14.83 65.31 -14.03
C SER A 478 13.73 64.31 -13.66
N LEU A 479 13.44 64.18 -12.37
CA LEU A 479 12.31 63.40 -11.84
C LEU A 479 10.98 64.00 -12.29
N THR A 480 10.12 63.16 -12.85
CA THR A 480 8.78 63.54 -13.30
C THR A 480 7.74 63.32 -12.20
N SER A 481 6.56 63.94 -12.36
CA SER A 481 5.37 63.61 -11.57
C SER A 481 4.80 62.23 -11.91
N THR A 482 5.21 61.63 -13.02
CA THR A 482 4.71 60.33 -13.50
C THR A 482 5.29 59.20 -12.66
N LYS A 483 4.43 58.28 -12.23
CA LYS A 483 4.80 57.15 -11.37
C LYS A 483 4.41 55.83 -12.03
N LEU A 484 5.26 54.82 -11.89
CA LEU A 484 5.03 53.45 -12.38
C LEU A 484 4.68 52.54 -11.20
N ASN A 485 3.55 51.85 -11.30
CA ASN A 485 3.04 50.92 -10.30
C ASN A 485 3.36 49.47 -10.67
N LEU A 486 4.13 48.79 -9.83
CA LEU A 486 4.63 47.44 -10.06
C LEU A 486 4.40 46.56 -8.84
N GLN A 487 4.29 45.25 -9.04
CA GLN A 487 4.33 44.24 -7.98
C GLN A 487 5.33 43.16 -8.36
N LEU A 488 6.25 42.83 -7.46
CA LEU A 488 7.29 41.83 -7.66
C LEU A 488 7.27 40.83 -6.51
N PHE A 489 7.35 39.53 -6.83
CA PHE A 489 7.41 38.49 -5.80
C PHE A 489 8.30 37.30 -6.21
N PRO A 490 9.17 36.84 -5.30
CA PRO A 490 9.93 35.61 -5.51
C PRO A 490 9.03 34.37 -5.45
N ILE A 491 9.37 33.34 -6.22
CA ILE A 491 8.65 32.06 -6.28
C ILE A 491 9.56 30.98 -5.69
N GLY A 492 9.12 30.37 -4.57
CA GLY A 492 9.78 29.19 -4.00
C GLY A 492 11.06 29.46 -3.20
N LEU A 493 11.30 30.70 -2.77
CA LEU A 493 12.42 31.06 -1.89
C LEU A 493 12.02 31.03 -0.42
N ASP A 494 12.85 30.41 0.43
CA ASP A 494 12.63 30.36 1.87
C ASP A 494 12.93 31.73 2.53
N VAL A 495 12.31 32.00 3.69
CA VAL A 495 12.47 33.27 4.43
C VAL A 495 13.94 33.56 4.76
N GLN A 496 14.73 32.52 5.06
CA GLN A 496 16.15 32.62 5.36
C GLN A 496 17.05 32.87 4.13
N GLU A 497 16.54 32.62 2.91
CA GLU A 497 17.21 32.91 1.64
C GLU A 497 16.91 34.33 1.15
N CYS A 498 15.76 34.88 1.57
CA CYS A 498 15.41 36.28 1.37
C CYS A 498 16.26 37.23 2.25
N GLU A 499 16.68 36.77 3.45
CA GLU A 499 17.47 37.58 4.40
C GLU A 499 18.98 37.62 4.08
N ASP A 500 19.52 36.58 3.44
CA ASP A 500 20.93 36.51 3.05
C ASP A 500 21.08 36.17 1.56
N PRO A 501 21.27 37.19 0.70
CA PRO A 501 21.40 37.00 -0.75
C PRO A 501 22.57 36.09 -1.17
N MET A 502 23.57 35.88 -0.30
CA MET A 502 24.71 35.01 -0.61
C MET A 502 24.36 33.52 -0.56
N LYS A 503 23.24 33.15 0.06
CA LYS A 503 22.73 31.76 0.05
C LYS A 503 22.10 31.35 -1.27
N LEU A 504 21.94 32.30 -2.20
CA LEU A 504 21.38 32.10 -3.54
C LEU A 504 22.43 31.67 -4.57
N VAL A 505 23.70 31.55 -4.18
CA VAL A 505 24.78 31.09 -5.06
C VAL A 505 24.49 29.67 -5.57
N ASN A 506 24.65 29.46 -6.88
CA ASN A 506 24.38 28.20 -7.59
C ASN A 506 22.91 27.73 -7.58
N LYS A 507 21.97 28.58 -7.16
CA LYS A 507 20.52 28.30 -7.24
C LYS A 507 19.88 29.05 -8.41
N ASP A 508 18.79 28.48 -8.91
CA ASP A 508 17.93 29.13 -9.90
C ASP A 508 16.94 30.01 -9.17
N ILE A 509 16.93 31.31 -9.48
CA ILE A 509 15.98 32.24 -8.89
C ILE A 509 14.81 32.45 -9.86
N SER A 510 13.60 32.20 -9.39
CA SER A 510 12.37 32.51 -10.12
C SER A 510 11.59 33.60 -9.41
N PHE A 511 11.05 34.56 -10.15
CA PHE A 511 10.17 35.58 -9.61
C PHE A 511 9.12 36.01 -10.64
N CYS A 512 8.02 36.55 -10.17
CA CYS A 512 6.94 37.07 -10.98
C CYS A 512 6.87 38.59 -10.89
N LEU A 513 6.83 39.24 -12.05
CA LEU A 513 6.65 40.68 -12.21
C LEU A 513 5.25 40.96 -12.73
N HIS A 514 4.52 41.79 -12.02
CA HIS A 514 3.22 42.32 -12.42
C HIS A 514 3.32 43.85 -12.60
N VAL A 515 3.22 44.31 -13.84
CA VAL A 515 3.16 45.73 -14.19
C VAL A 515 1.70 46.16 -14.18
N VAL A 516 1.30 46.86 -13.11
CA VAL A 516 -0.10 47.25 -12.91
C VAL A 516 -0.48 48.38 -13.87
N GLY A 517 0.38 49.40 -13.97
CA GLY A 517 0.12 50.60 -14.78
C GLY A 517 1.03 51.76 -14.42
N ALA A 518 0.77 52.92 -15.01
CA ALA A 518 1.42 54.19 -14.65
C ALA A 518 0.36 55.24 -14.28
N GLU A 519 0.78 56.26 -13.55
CA GLU A 519 -0.05 57.38 -13.10
C GLU A 519 0.61 58.71 -13.47
N ASN A 520 -0.21 59.71 -13.78
CA ASN A 520 0.21 61.10 -14.08
C ASN A 520 1.13 61.22 -15.30
N ILE A 521 0.85 60.52 -16.41
CA ILE A 521 1.48 60.82 -17.70
C ILE A 521 0.96 62.19 -18.18
N PRO A 522 1.82 63.11 -18.68
CA PRO A 522 1.36 64.42 -19.14
C PRO A 522 0.33 64.28 -20.27
N SER A 523 -0.75 65.04 -20.20
CA SER A 523 -1.90 64.92 -21.11
C SER A 523 -1.53 65.08 -22.59
N GLU A 524 -0.53 65.92 -22.89
CA GLU A 524 0.02 66.16 -24.24
C GLU A 524 0.60 64.91 -24.91
N PHE A 525 0.90 63.87 -24.12
CA PHE A 525 1.53 62.62 -24.59
C PHE A 525 0.70 61.36 -24.30
N SER A 526 -0.57 61.55 -23.93
CA SER A 526 -1.48 60.48 -23.51
C SER A 526 -2.12 59.70 -24.67
N THR A 527 -1.85 60.07 -25.94
CA THR A 527 -2.50 59.47 -27.11
C THR A 527 -2.23 57.98 -27.24
N ARG A 528 -0.99 57.57 -26.99
CA ARG A 528 -0.52 56.18 -27.01
C ARG A 528 0.54 56.02 -25.94
N THR A 529 0.31 55.12 -25.01
CA THR A 529 1.23 54.86 -23.92
C THR A 529 1.52 53.38 -23.77
N PHE A 530 2.79 53.03 -23.57
CA PHE A 530 3.21 51.66 -23.28
C PHE A 530 4.50 51.66 -22.45
N CYS A 531 4.74 50.55 -21.75
CA CYS A 531 5.97 50.30 -21.00
C CYS A 531 6.79 49.19 -21.64
N GLN A 532 8.09 49.42 -21.75
CA GLN A 532 9.10 48.48 -22.21
C GLN A 532 10.00 48.07 -21.04
N ILE A 533 10.18 46.77 -20.86
CA ILE A 533 10.86 46.16 -19.71
C ILE A 533 12.09 45.43 -20.24
N LYS A 534 13.25 45.68 -19.62
CA LYS A 534 14.50 44.97 -19.89
C LYS A 534 15.00 44.29 -18.62
N LEU A 535 15.27 42.99 -18.71
CA LEU A 535 15.98 42.24 -17.68
C LEU A 535 17.48 42.25 -17.98
N ARG A 536 18.32 42.63 -17.01
CA ARG A 536 19.77 42.78 -17.20
C ARG A 536 20.51 41.46 -17.47
N CYS A 537 20.02 40.33 -16.96
CA CYS A 537 20.68 39.02 -17.08
C CYS A 537 20.35 38.26 -18.36
N ASP A 538 19.46 38.77 -19.21
CA ASP A 538 19.16 38.13 -20.48
C ASP A 538 20.28 38.45 -21.49
N GLN A 539 20.88 37.43 -22.11
CA GLN A 539 22.03 37.60 -23.02
C GLN A 539 21.62 38.12 -24.41
N GLY A 540 20.33 38.39 -24.63
CA GLY A 540 19.79 39.05 -25.83
C GLY A 540 19.21 40.43 -25.55
N ASP A 541 19.05 41.26 -26.59
CA ASP A 541 18.32 42.53 -26.55
C ASP A 541 16.78 42.32 -26.50
N HIS A 542 16.35 41.36 -25.69
CA HIS A 542 14.95 41.02 -25.52
C HIS A 542 14.27 42.04 -24.59
N PHE A 543 13.23 42.67 -25.11
CA PHE A 543 12.40 43.61 -24.37
C PHE A 543 10.97 43.07 -24.29
N VAL A 544 10.38 43.11 -23.10
CA VAL A 544 8.97 42.80 -22.91
C VAL A 544 8.19 44.10 -22.93
N ARG A 545 7.19 44.21 -23.81
CA ARG A 545 6.33 45.40 -23.91
C ARG A 545 4.93 45.11 -23.37
N THR A 546 4.34 46.09 -22.71
CA THR A 546 2.92 46.05 -22.34
C THR A 546 2.02 46.30 -23.56
N SER A 547 0.71 46.10 -23.40
CA SER A 547 -0.28 46.62 -24.34
C SER A 547 -0.14 48.14 -24.46
N ILE A 548 -0.52 48.67 -25.63
CA ILE A 548 -0.64 50.10 -25.84
C ILE A 548 -2.01 50.53 -25.34
N GLU A 549 -2.04 51.46 -24.41
CA GLU A 549 -3.26 52.11 -23.94
C GLU A 549 -3.35 53.50 -24.58
N GLU A 550 -4.49 53.80 -25.18
CA GLU A 550 -4.71 55.05 -25.91
C GLU A 550 -5.55 56.03 -25.10
N ASN A 551 -5.25 57.33 -25.24
CA ASN A 551 -6.00 58.45 -24.67
C ASN A 551 -6.20 58.40 -23.16
N THR A 552 -5.17 58.00 -22.40
CA THR A 552 -5.20 57.97 -20.93
C THR A 552 -3.89 58.45 -20.32
N CYS A 553 -4.01 59.24 -19.26
CA CYS A 553 -2.87 59.67 -18.44
C CYS A 553 -2.48 58.61 -17.39
N ASP A 554 -3.35 57.64 -17.13
CA ASP A 554 -3.19 56.62 -16.09
C ASP A 554 -3.41 55.21 -16.67
N PRO A 555 -2.52 54.73 -17.56
CA PRO A 555 -2.71 53.46 -18.25
C PRO A 555 -2.63 52.28 -17.28
N LYS A 556 -3.53 51.31 -17.46
CA LYS A 556 -3.56 50.05 -16.70
C LYS A 556 -3.21 48.88 -17.60
N TRP A 557 -1.96 48.44 -17.55
CA TRP A 557 -1.46 47.40 -18.45
C TRP A 557 -1.69 45.98 -17.93
N GLY A 558 -1.69 45.77 -16.61
CA GLY A 558 -1.94 44.46 -16.00
C GLY A 558 -1.03 43.31 -16.49
N LEU A 559 0.19 43.61 -16.94
CA LEU A 559 1.09 42.62 -17.53
C LEU A 559 1.71 41.76 -16.41
N ILE A 560 1.47 40.44 -16.44
CA ILE A 560 2.08 39.49 -15.51
C ILE A 560 3.06 38.60 -16.28
N LYS A 561 4.33 38.58 -15.86
CA LYS A 561 5.37 37.76 -16.48
C LYS A 561 6.29 37.14 -15.43
N GLN A 562 6.53 35.84 -15.57
CA GLN A 562 7.51 35.12 -14.78
C GLN A 562 8.89 35.19 -15.45
N PHE A 563 9.91 35.46 -14.65
CA PHE A 563 11.32 35.43 -15.05
C PHE A 563 12.05 34.40 -14.21
N GLN A 564 13.02 33.72 -14.83
CA GLN A 564 13.90 32.77 -14.17
C GLN A 564 15.34 33.10 -14.55
N ILE A 565 16.21 33.18 -13.55
CA ILE A 565 17.64 33.42 -13.73
C ILE A 565 18.37 32.13 -13.30
N PRO A 566 18.98 31.41 -14.24
CA PRO A 566 19.65 30.15 -13.93
C PRO A 566 21.00 30.40 -13.26
N LYS A 567 21.30 29.60 -12.21
CA LYS A 567 22.59 29.46 -11.52
C LYS A 567 23.43 30.73 -11.43
N LEU A 568 23.15 31.55 -10.42
CA LEU A 568 23.91 32.77 -10.17
C LEU A 568 25.28 32.47 -9.53
N SER A 569 26.35 33.04 -10.09
CA SER A 569 27.67 33.04 -9.46
C SER A 569 27.78 34.16 -8.41
N HIS A 570 28.74 34.04 -7.49
CA HIS A 570 28.97 35.01 -6.42
C HIS A 570 29.22 36.44 -6.96
N GLU A 571 29.96 36.58 -8.05
CA GLU A 571 30.24 37.88 -8.68
C GLU A 571 28.98 38.50 -9.29
N VAL A 572 28.10 37.70 -9.90
CA VAL A 572 26.86 38.17 -10.51
C VAL A 572 25.87 38.62 -9.43
N ILE A 573 25.77 37.92 -8.30
CA ILE A 573 24.91 38.34 -7.18
C ILE A 573 25.36 39.70 -6.65
N SER A 574 26.66 39.91 -6.47
CA SER A 574 27.19 41.20 -6.02
C SER A 574 26.93 42.33 -7.04
N ASP A 575 27.00 42.07 -8.35
CA ASP A 575 26.66 43.07 -9.38
C ASP A 575 25.17 43.43 -9.34
N LEU A 576 24.29 42.43 -9.20
CA LEU A 576 22.84 42.60 -9.19
C LEU A 576 22.28 43.26 -7.93
N LEU A 577 23.00 43.22 -6.81
CA LEU A 577 22.67 44.01 -5.62
C LEU A 577 22.96 45.51 -5.84
N SER A 578 24.05 45.83 -6.55
CA SER A 578 24.50 47.21 -6.77
C SER A 578 23.84 47.93 -7.95
N LYS A 579 23.26 47.20 -8.91
CA LYS A 579 22.69 47.76 -10.16
C LYS A 579 21.25 47.33 -10.38
N HIS A 580 20.52 48.10 -11.20
CA HIS A 580 19.14 47.75 -11.55
C HIS A 580 19.08 46.43 -12.32
N LEU A 581 18.37 45.45 -11.74
CA LEU A 581 18.05 44.16 -12.34
C LEU A 581 17.01 44.34 -13.46
N PHE A 582 15.99 45.17 -13.19
CA PHE A 582 14.99 45.58 -14.17
C PHE A 582 15.13 47.04 -14.53
N THR A 583 15.02 47.32 -15.83
CA THR A 583 14.87 48.68 -16.35
C THR A 583 13.53 48.79 -17.05
N PHE A 584 12.73 49.79 -16.67
CA PHE A 584 11.43 50.10 -17.24
C PHE A 584 11.52 51.41 -17.99
N GLU A 585 11.03 51.45 -19.22
CA GLU A 585 10.92 52.64 -20.05
C GLU A 585 9.47 52.86 -20.46
N VAL A 586 8.88 53.99 -20.10
CA VAL A 586 7.50 54.36 -20.45
C VAL A 586 7.53 55.40 -21.57
N TYR A 587 6.76 55.16 -22.61
CA TYR A 587 6.65 56.03 -23.78
C TYR A 587 5.26 56.64 -23.86
N GLY A 588 5.19 57.91 -24.28
CA GLY A 588 3.95 58.64 -24.57
C GLY A 588 4.10 59.46 -25.86
N PHE A 589 3.09 59.46 -26.72
CA PHE A 589 3.12 60.18 -28.00
C PHE A 589 2.15 61.36 -28.02
N SER A 590 2.54 62.43 -28.70
CA SER A 590 1.64 63.55 -28.98
C SER A 590 0.80 63.28 -30.22
N VAL A 591 -0.31 64.01 -30.37
CA VAL A 591 -1.25 63.91 -31.52
C VAL A 591 -0.55 64.29 -32.82
#